data_AF-A0A183EEK7-F1
#
_entry.id   AF-A0A183EEK7-F1
#
_cell.length_a   1.000
_cell.length_b   1.000
_cell.length_c   1.000
_cell.angle_alpha   90.00
_cell.angle_beta   90.00
_cell.angle_gamma   90.00
#
_symmetry.space_group_name_H-M   'P 1'
#
loop_
_entity.id
_entity.type
_entity.pdbx_description
1 polymer ?
#
loop_
_entity_poly.entity_id
_entity_poly.type
_entity_poly.pdbx_seq_one_letter_code
_entity_poly.pdbx_strand_id
1 'polypeptide(L)'
;MERKYLRPNERCPVPLNEDFFKEIIGGDSEGRQQSADTAHRIDEMYASNVAAEVAPSAVNIVGNQYENLISLSFDQDELIRQEENRRRQMRERIVNAALRK
;
A
#
# COMPACT_ATOMS: atom_id res chain seq x y z
N MET A 1 18.22 -10.56 43.29
CA MET A 1 16.91 -10.03 42.86
C MET A 1 15.85 -10.56 43.81
N GLU A 2 15.21 -9.71 44.61
CA GLU A 2 14.13 -10.15 45.52
C GLU A 2 12.85 -10.46 44.73
N ARG A 3 12.21 -11.60 45.01
CA ARG A 3 11.00 -12.08 44.29
C ARG A 3 9.80 -11.13 44.39
N LYS A 4 9.76 -10.24 45.37
CA LYS A 4 8.70 -9.24 45.59
C LYS A 4 8.56 -8.19 44.47
N TYR A 5 9.56 -8.09 43.59
CA TYR A 5 9.57 -7.18 42.44
C TYR A 5 9.27 -7.87 41.09
N LEU A 6 9.15 -9.20 41.08
CA LEU A 6 8.75 -9.97 39.89
C LEU A 6 7.23 -10.07 39.88
N ARG A 7 6.56 -9.17 39.16
CA ARG A 7 5.13 -9.30 38.87
C ARG A 7 4.95 -10.02 37.53
N PRO A 8 4.03 -11.01 37.43
CA PRO A 8 3.64 -11.55 36.14
C PRO A 8 3.21 -10.40 35.23
N ASN A 9 3.71 -10.39 34.00
CA ASN A 9 3.33 -9.39 33.03
C ASN A 9 1.86 -9.64 32.64
N GLU A 10 0.94 -8.80 33.13
CA GLU A 10 -0.50 -8.89 32.82
C GLU A 10 -0.79 -8.62 31.34
N ARG A 11 0.18 -8.07 30.59
CA ARG A 11 0.12 -7.88 29.14
C ARG A 11 0.74 -9.04 28.36
N CYS A 12 1.11 -10.13 29.03
CA CYS A 12 1.59 -11.32 28.33
C CYS A 12 0.40 -11.96 27.60
N PRO A 13 0.39 -12.02 26.26
CA PRO A 13 -0.68 -12.70 25.56
C PRO A 13 -0.69 -14.18 25.94
N VAL A 14 -1.89 -14.72 26.15
CA VAL A 14 -2.08 -16.16 26.39
C VAL A 14 -1.98 -16.87 25.04
N PRO A 15 -1.16 -17.93 24.91
CA PRO A 15 -1.10 -18.71 23.68
C PRO A 15 -2.49 -19.25 23.30
N LEU A 16 -2.80 -19.23 22.01
CA LEU A 16 -4.00 -19.85 21.49
C LEU A 16 -3.93 -21.39 21.66
N ASN A 17 -5.10 -22.03 21.65
CA ASN A 17 -5.18 -23.49 21.67
C ASN A 17 -4.59 -24.08 20.39
N GLU A 18 -4.04 -25.31 20.47
CA GLU A 18 -3.44 -26.00 19.33
C GLU A 18 -4.47 -26.32 18.22
N ASP A 19 -5.74 -26.38 18.58
CA ASP A 19 -6.85 -26.65 17.67
C ASP A 19 -7.41 -25.39 16.98
N PHE A 20 -6.88 -24.20 17.30
CA PHE A 20 -7.33 -22.90 16.75
C PHE A 20 -7.46 -22.94 15.22
N PHE A 21 -6.43 -23.45 14.54
CA PHE A 21 -6.43 -23.53 13.08
C PHE A 21 -7.29 -24.67 12.54
N LYS A 22 -7.54 -25.73 13.32
CA LYS A 22 -8.40 -26.84 12.90
C LYS A 22 -9.86 -26.41 12.82
N GLU A 23 -10.29 -25.53 13.72
CA GLU A 23 -11.63 -24.93 13.71
C GLU A 23 -11.81 -23.98 12.51
N ILE A 24 -10.79 -23.16 12.21
CA ILE A 24 -10.80 -22.23 11.07
C ILE A 24 -10.83 -22.98 9.73
N ILE A 25 -10.05 -24.07 9.60
CA ILE A 25 -9.90 -24.81 8.35
C ILE A 25 -10.97 -25.90 8.18
N GLY A 26 -11.42 -26.51 9.29
CA GLY A 26 -12.45 -27.54 9.30
C GLY A 26 -13.88 -27.01 9.26
N GLY A 27 -14.06 -25.69 9.32
CA GLY A 27 -15.36 -25.02 9.30
C GLY A 27 -15.96 -24.88 7.91
N ASP A 28 -16.15 -25.99 7.18
CA ASP A 28 -17.07 -26.07 6.05
C ASP A 28 -17.89 -27.36 6.18
N SER A 29 -19.18 -27.26 6.53
CA SER A 29 -20.16 -27.69 5.53
C SER A 29 -21.59 -27.11 5.63
N GLU A 30 -21.95 -26.26 6.60
CA GLU A 30 -23.38 -25.87 6.76
C GLU A 30 -23.72 -24.37 6.86
N GLY A 31 -22.80 -23.43 6.67
CA GLY A 31 -23.13 -22.00 6.92
C GLY A 31 -22.49 -20.91 6.05
N ARG A 32 -21.52 -21.21 5.18
CA ARG A 32 -20.76 -20.16 4.47
C ARG A 32 -20.97 -20.18 2.96
N GLN A 33 -22.23 -20.06 2.54
CA GLN A 33 -22.54 -19.57 1.18
C GLN A 33 -22.41 -18.04 1.15
N GLN A 34 -21.20 -17.53 1.35
CA GLN A 34 -20.89 -16.17 0.96
C GLN A 34 -20.22 -16.27 -0.41
N SER A 35 -20.91 -15.76 -1.44
CA SER A 35 -20.37 -15.68 -2.80
C SER A 35 -18.99 -15.03 -2.76
N ALA A 36 -18.04 -15.51 -3.57
CA ALA A 36 -16.72 -14.89 -3.68
C ALA A 36 -16.81 -13.37 -3.91
N ASP A 37 -17.82 -12.91 -4.64
CA ASP A 37 -18.14 -11.48 -4.83
C ASP A 37 -18.47 -10.76 -3.52
N THR A 38 -19.21 -11.39 -2.61
CA THR A 38 -19.52 -10.79 -1.30
C THR A 38 -18.30 -10.72 -0.41
N ALA A 39 -17.44 -11.74 -0.41
CA ALA A 39 -16.18 -11.71 0.33
C ALA A 39 -15.24 -10.63 -0.22
N HIS A 40 -15.11 -10.51 -1.55
CA HIS A 40 -14.25 -9.51 -2.19
C HIS A 40 -14.72 -8.07 -1.93
N ARG A 41 -16.04 -7.81 -1.95
CA ARG A 41 -16.57 -6.48 -1.61
C ARG A 41 -16.35 -6.10 -0.15
N ILE A 42 -16.47 -7.08 0.73
CA ILE A 42 -16.23 -6.88 2.16
C ILE A 42 -14.74 -6.61 2.40
N ASP A 43 -13.85 -7.35 1.74
CA ASP A 43 -12.40 -7.17 1.83
C ASP A 43 -11.95 -5.80 1.28
N GLU A 44 -12.48 -5.35 0.15
CA GLU A 44 -12.23 -3.99 -0.36
C GLU A 44 -12.68 -2.90 0.63
N MET A 45 -13.85 -3.10 1.26
CA MET A 45 -14.37 -2.16 2.23
C MET A 45 -13.47 -2.08 3.47
N TYR A 46 -12.97 -3.21 3.97
CA TYR A 46 -12.06 -3.23 5.13
C TYR A 46 -10.64 -2.77 4.76
N ALA A 47 -10.11 -3.14 3.59
CA ALA A 47 -8.79 -2.72 3.13
C ALA A 47 -8.70 -1.19 2.99
N SER A 48 -9.75 -0.53 2.49
CA SER A 48 -9.79 0.93 2.40
C SER A 48 -9.80 1.62 3.78
N ASN A 49 -10.47 1.03 4.77
CA ASN A 49 -10.56 1.58 6.13
C ASN A 49 -9.26 1.35 6.93
N VAL A 50 -8.61 0.19 6.76
CA VAL A 50 -7.36 -0.15 7.46
C VAL A 50 -6.16 0.62 6.90
N ALA A 51 -6.10 0.84 5.58
CA ALA A 51 -5.01 1.62 4.97
C ALA A 51 -5.00 3.08 5.44
N ALA A 52 -6.17 3.65 5.73
CA ALA A 52 -6.31 5.02 6.22
C ALA A 52 -5.90 5.17 7.70
N GLU A 53 -6.18 4.18 8.55
CA GLU A 53 -5.85 4.23 9.99
C GLU A 53 -4.42 3.77 10.33
N VAL A 54 -3.81 2.90 9.53
CA VAL A 54 -2.50 2.31 9.84
C VAL A 54 -1.32 3.19 9.42
N ALA A 55 -1.48 4.00 8.36
CA ALA A 55 -0.40 4.87 7.87
C ALA A 55 0.13 5.88 8.90
N PRO A 56 -0.69 6.52 9.76
CA PRO A 56 -0.20 7.47 10.77
C PRO A 56 0.40 6.80 12.02
N SER A 57 0.04 5.54 12.31
CA SER A 57 0.35 4.87 13.59
C SER A 57 1.55 3.91 13.51
N ALA A 58 1.81 3.31 12.33
CA ALA A 58 2.87 2.32 12.17
C ALA A 58 4.28 2.92 11.99
N VAL A 59 4.39 4.22 11.75
CA VAL A 59 5.69 4.87 11.54
C VAL A 59 5.75 6.10 12.43
N ASN A 60 6.81 6.21 13.25
CA ASN A 60 7.15 7.41 14.03
C ASN A 60 7.46 8.60 13.11
N ILE A 61 6.46 9.08 12.35
CA ILE A 61 6.60 10.18 11.41
C ILE A 61 5.96 11.39 12.06
N VAL A 62 6.80 12.34 12.43
CA VAL A 62 6.34 13.66 12.86
C VAL A 62 5.67 14.32 11.64
N GLY A 63 4.42 14.81 11.80
CA GLY A 63 3.55 15.24 10.68
C GLY A 63 4.08 16.37 9.78
N ASN A 64 5.24 16.94 10.12
CA ASN A 64 6.00 17.92 9.36
C ASN A 64 6.96 17.31 8.31
N GLN A 65 6.99 15.98 8.14
CA GLN A 65 7.84 15.31 7.13
C GLN A 65 7.19 15.16 5.74
N TYR A 66 5.97 15.69 5.53
CA TYR A 66 5.21 15.50 4.29
C TYR A 66 5.24 16.69 3.32
N GLU A 67 5.92 17.80 3.64
CA GLU A 67 5.94 18.98 2.75
C GLU A 67 6.71 18.75 1.43
N ASN A 68 7.60 17.75 1.37
CA ASN A 68 8.45 17.49 0.20
C ASN A 68 8.41 16.02 -0.25
N LEU A 69 7.22 15.41 -0.30
CA LEU A 69 7.09 14.08 -0.88
C LEU A 69 7.38 14.14 -2.38
N ILE A 70 8.33 13.31 -2.83
CA ILE A 70 8.55 13.08 -4.26
C ILE A 70 7.27 12.43 -4.81
N SER A 71 6.68 13.00 -5.86
CA SER A 71 5.51 12.43 -6.52
C SER A 71 5.82 11.00 -6.95
N LEU A 72 5.21 10.02 -6.27
CA LEU A 72 5.42 8.60 -6.53
C LEU A 72 4.74 8.12 -7.83
N SER A 73 4.00 9.00 -8.51
CA SER A 73 3.40 8.73 -9.81
C SER A 73 4.35 9.15 -10.93
N PHE A 74 4.85 8.16 -11.66
CA PHE A 74 5.49 8.38 -12.95
C PHE A 74 4.40 8.63 -14.01
N ASP A 75 4.34 9.85 -14.54
CA ASP A 75 3.47 10.19 -15.67
C ASP A 75 4.16 9.81 -16.99
N GLN A 76 3.82 8.61 -17.47
CA GLN A 76 4.37 8.06 -18.71
C GLN A 76 3.96 8.89 -19.93
N ASP A 77 2.75 9.46 -19.93
CA ASP A 77 2.21 10.20 -21.07
C ASP A 77 2.94 11.55 -21.21
N GLU A 78 3.19 12.23 -20.09
CA GLU A 78 3.97 13.47 -20.09
C GLU A 78 5.42 13.26 -20.54
N LEU A 79 6.06 12.14 -20.15
CA LEU A 79 7.39 11.80 -20.63
C LEU A 79 7.42 11.59 -22.16
N ILE A 80 6.45 10.82 -22.69
CA ILE A 80 6.33 10.56 -24.12
C ILE A 80 6.14 11.88 -24.87
N ARG A 81 5.23 12.74 -24.38
CA ARG A 81 4.94 14.04 -24.98
C ARG A 81 6.17 14.94 -25.04
N GLN A 82 6.97 14.97 -23.98
CA GLN A 82 8.21 15.75 -23.93
C GLN A 82 9.25 15.25 -24.95
N GLU A 83 9.43 13.93 -25.04
CA GLU A 83 10.38 13.33 -25.99
C GLU A 83 9.94 13.52 -27.45
N GLU A 84 8.65 13.39 -27.76
CA GLU A 84 8.12 13.67 -29.09
C GLU A 84 8.34 15.13 -29.51
N ASN A 85 8.08 16.07 -28.59
CA ASN A 85 8.33 17.50 -28.83
C ASN A 85 9.82 17.78 -29.07
N ARG A 86 10.71 17.15 -28.28
CA ARG A 86 12.15 17.27 -28.46
C ARG A 86 12.59 16.79 -29.85
N ARG A 87 12.10 15.64 -30.29
CA ARG A 87 12.38 15.10 -31.63
C ARG A 87 11.83 15.98 -32.74
N ARG A 88 10.63 16.55 -32.55
CA ARG A 88 10.03 17.50 -33.51
C ARG A 88 10.90 18.74 -33.69
N GLN A 89 11.32 19.37 -32.58
CA GLN A 89 12.20 20.54 -32.61
C GLN A 89 13.54 20.24 -33.30
N MET A 90 14.10 19.04 -33.09
CA MET A 90 15.33 18.64 -33.77
C MET A 90 15.14 18.53 -35.29
N ARG A 91 14.04 17.93 -35.76
CA ARG A 91 13.71 17.88 -37.19
C ARG A 91 13.53 19.27 -37.78
N GLU A 92 12.80 20.14 -37.11
CA GLU A 92 12.59 21.53 -37.56
C GLU A 92 13.92 22.28 -37.67
N ARG A 93 14.84 22.12 -36.71
CA ARG A 93 16.18 22.71 -36.77
C ARG A 93 16.98 22.22 -37.99
N ILE A 94 16.93 20.92 -38.28
CA ILE A 94 17.63 20.33 -39.43
C ILE A 94 17.03 20.86 -40.74
N VAL A 95 15.71 20.88 -40.87
CA VAL A 95 15.01 21.40 -42.05
C VAL A 95 15.32 22.88 -42.26
N ASN A 96 15.21 23.70 -41.22
CA ASN A 96 15.52 25.12 -41.30
C ASN A 96 16.99 25.40 -41.63
N ALA A 97 17.91 24.56 -41.15
CA ALA A 97 19.33 24.65 -41.52
C ALA A 97 19.56 24.29 -42.99
N ALA A 98 18.84 23.29 -43.52
CA ALA A 98 18.93 22.87 -44.91
C ALA A 98 18.32 23.90 -45.88
N LEU A 99 17.22 24.56 -45.48
CA LEU A 99 16.51 25.57 -46.28
C LEU A 99 17.17 26.96 -46.26
N ARG A 100 18.20 27.18 -45.44
CA ARG A 100 18.97 28.45 -45.35
C ARG A 100 20.19 28.50 -46.27
N LYS A 101 20.36 27.53 -47.17
CA LYS A 101 21.36 27.54 -48.27
C LYS A 101 20.70 27.92 -49.58
#